data_AF-A0AAE9STY0-F1
#
_entry.id   AF-A0AAE9STY0-F1
#
_cell.length_a   1.000
_cell.length_b   1.000
_cell.length_c   1.000
_cell.angle_alpha   90.00
_cell.angle_beta   90.00
_cell.angle_gamma   90.00
#
_symmetry.space_group_name_H-M   'P 1'
#
loop_
_entity.id
_entity.type
_entity.pdbx_description
1 polymer ?
#
loop_
_entity_poly.entity_id
_entity_poly.type
_entity_poly.pdbx_seq_one_letter_code
_entity_poly.pdbx_strand_id
1 'polypeptide(L)'
;MRRAARIFAWLGGIVLALVLVVAAAEVLDFATSTEASAREDAVLAFQAECARRGIASDRFEGPQRIKSPHRTYGFLWKDRSNADQIVTMTRYFPSDTEAWSVGHEAVFQPY
;
A
#
# COMPACT_ATOMS: atom_id res chain seq x y z
N MET A 1 51.29 -3.93 -0.48
CA MET A 1 50.07 -3.40 -1.16
C MET A 1 48.75 -4.02 -0.70
N ARG A 2 48.70 -5.17 0.01
CA ARG A 2 47.43 -5.87 0.34
C ARG A 2 46.57 -5.26 1.47
N ARG A 3 47.16 -4.49 2.41
CA ARG A 3 46.43 -3.94 3.57
C ARG A 3 45.58 -2.71 3.23
N ALA A 4 46.12 -1.76 2.47
CA ALA A 4 45.41 -0.54 2.06
C ALA A 4 44.20 -0.86 1.19
N ALA A 5 44.35 -1.73 0.18
CA ALA A 5 43.25 -2.16 -0.68
C ALA A 5 42.10 -2.82 0.10
N ARG A 6 42.42 -3.59 1.15
CA ARG A 6 41.40 -4.19 2.02
C ARG A 6 40.62 -3.14 2.81
N ILE A 7 41.29 -2.12 3.34
CA ILE A 7 40.65 -1.03 4.08
C ILE A 7 39.75 -0.22 3.15
N PHE A 8 40.22 0.11 1.94
CA PHE A 8 39.39 0.80 0.94
C PHE A 8 38.17 -0.03 0.52
N ALA A 9 38.31 -1.35 0.39
CA ALA A 9 37.16 -2.23 0.12
C ALA A 9 36.13 -2.23 1.26
N TRP A 10 36.57 -2.26 2.53
CA TRP A 10 35.67 -2.15 3.68
C TRP A 10 34.96 -0.80 3.73
N LEU A 11 35.69 0.29 3.53
CA LEU A 11 35.11 1.64 3.48
C LEU A 11 34.11 1.77 2.33
N GLY A 12 34.45 1.25 1.14
CA GLY A 12 33.53 1.22 0.00
C GLY A 12 32.28 0.39 0.28
N GLY A 13 32.42 -0.76 0.95
CA GLY A 13 31.29 -1.59 1.37
C GLY A 13 30.38 -0.88 2.37
N ILE A 14 30.94 -0.16 3.35
CA ILE A 14 30.16 0.62 4.33
C ILE A 14 29.40 1.75 3.65
N VAL A 15 30.05 2.50 2.75
CA VAL A 15 29.40 3.58 1.99
C VAL A 15 28.26 3.04 1.13
N LEU A 16 28.49 1.92 0.43
CA LEU A 16 27.44 1.29 -0.38
C LEU A 16 26.26 0.84 0.49
N ALA A 17 26.52 0.23 1.65
CA ALA A 17 25.47 -0.18 2.57
C ALA A 17 24.64 1.02 3.07
N LEU A 18 25.29 2.13 3.42
CA LEU A 18 24.60 3.35 3.83
C LEU A 18 23.71 3.92 2.71
N VAL A 19 24.21 3.95 1.47
CA VAL A 19 23.43 4.40 0.31
C VAL A 19 22.19 3.53 0.10
N LEU A 20 22.33 2.20 0.24
CA LEU A 20 21.20 1.27 0.10
C LEU A 20 20.15 1.46 1.21
N VAL A 21 20.58 1.72 2.45
CA VAL A 21 19.67 1.98 3.57
C VAL A 21 18.88 3.27 3.36
N VAL A 22 19.55 4.36 2.94
CA VAL A 22 18.88 5.63 2.65
C VAL A 22 17.90 5.46 1.49
N ALA A 23 18.31 4.78 0.42
CA ALA A 23 17.42 4.52 -0.71
C ALA A 23 16.18 3.70 -0.31
N ALA A 24 16.34 2.68 0.55
CA ALA A 24 15.23 1.90 1.06
C ALA A 24 14.26 2.73 1.92
N ALA A 25 14.79 3.63 2.75
CA ALA A 25 13.98 4.53 3.59
C ALA A 25 13.15 5.49 2.73
N GLU A 26 13.76 6.15 1.74
CA GLU A 26 13.07 7.06 0.81
C GLU A 26 11.94 6.35 0.04
N VAL A 27 12.18 5.12 -0.39
CA VAL A 27 11.17 4.31 -1.08
C VAL A 27 10.01 3.95 -0.15
N LEU A 28 10.28 3.65 1.12
CA LEU A 28 9.25 3.36 2.11
C LEU A 28 8.42 4.60 2.45
N ASP A 29 9.06 5.75 2.61
CA ASP A 29 8.40 7.04 2.85
C ASP A 29 7.51 7.42 1.67
N PHE A 30 8.02 7.26 0.43
CA PHE A 30 7.23 7.45 -0.78
C PHE A 30 6.02 6.52 -0.80
N ALA A 31 6.20 5.21 -0.57
CA ALA A 31 5.09 4.25 -0.57
C ALA A 31 4.01 4.62 0.47
N THR A 32 4.44 4.94 1.70
CA THR A 32 3.55 5.36 2.79
C THR A 32 2.76 6.60 2.45
N SER A 33 3.40 7.61 1.86
CA SER A 33 2.72 8.84 1.43
C SER A 33 1.69 8.58 0.32
N THR A 34 2.02 7.72 -0.65
CA THR A 34 1.09 7.39 -1.74
C THR A 34 -0.10 6.56 -1.25
N GLU A 35 0.10 5.66 -0.30
CA GLU A 35 -0.98 4.86 0.29
C GLU A 35 -1.91 5.73 1.15
N ALA A 36 -1.36 6.67 1.93
CA ALA A 36 -2.14 7.62 2.70
C ALA A 36 -3.02 8.50 1.79
N SER A 37 -2.43 9.09 0.73
CA SER A 37 -3.16 9.88 -0.26
C SER A 37 -4.25 9.07 -0.94
N ALA A 38 -3.94 7.84 -1.37
CA ALA A 38 -4.91 6.97 -2.03
C ALA A 38 -6.06 6.56 -1.11
N ARG A 39 -5.79 6.41 0.19
CA ARG A 39 -6.81 6.12 1.21
C ARG A 39 -7.74 7.32 1.41
N GLU A 40 -7.22 8.54 1.46
CA GLU A 40 -8.03 9.75 1.56
C GLU A 40 -8.97 9.88 0.36
N ASP A 41 -8.44 9.73 -0.86
CA ASP A 41 -9.23 9.76 -2.10
C ASP A 41 -10.32 8.67 -2.09
N ALA A 42 -9.97 7.47 -1.63
CA ALA A 42 -10.90 6.35 -1.52
C ALA A 42 -12.03 6.60 -0.51
N VAL A 43 -11.73 7.22 0.64
CA VAL A 43 -12.75 7.61 1.62
C VAL A 43 -13.72 8.62 1.03
N LEU A 44 -13.21 9.62 0.30
CA LEU A 44 -14.06 10.62 -0.37
C LEU A 44 -14.96 9.96 -1.43
N ALA A 45 -14.40 9.06 -2.25
CA ALA A 45 -15.16 8.31 -3.25
C ALA A 45 -16.23 7.41 -2.59
N PHE A 46 -15.91 6.76 -1.47
CA PHE A 46 -16.85 5.97 -0.68
C PHE A 46 -18.00 6.83 -0.12
N GLN A 47 -17.69 8.00 0.47
CA GLN A 47 -18.72 8.90 0.99
C GLN A 47 -19.63 9.43 -0.12
N ALA A 48 -19.07 9.78 -1.28
CA ALA A 48 -19.84 10.18 -2.45
C ALA A 48 -20.77 9.05 -2.94
N GLU A 49 -20.29 7.80 -2.90
CA GLU A 49 -21.10 6.62 -3.25
C GLU A 49 -22.26 6.40 -2.28
N CYS A 50 -22.00 6.47 -0.98
CA CYS A 50 -23.02 6.38 0.06
C CYS A 50 -24.08 7.47 -0.11
N ALA A 51 -23.66 8.72 -0.32
CA ALA A 51 -24.58 9.84 -0.56
C ALA A 51 -25.42 9.62 -1.83
N ARG A 52 -24.81 9.15 -2.92
CA ARG A 52 -25.50 8.83 -4.18
C ARG A 52 -26.56 7.74 -4.02
N ARG A 53 -26.28 6.72 -3.20
CA ARG A 53 -27.22 5.61 -2.93
C ARG A 53 -28.21 5.90 -1.81
N GLY A 54 -28.06 7.02 -1.08
CA GLY A 54 -28.86 7.34 0.09
C GLY A 54 -28.63 6.38 1.27
N ILE A 55 -27.42 5.82 1.39
CA ILE A 55 -27.06 4.85 2.43
C ILE A 55 -26.17 5.56 3.46
N ALA A 56 -26.37 5.25 4.74
CA ALA A 56 -25.54 5.78 5.81
C ALA A 56 -24.17 5.08 5.83
N SER A 57 -23.09 5.86 5.79
CA SER A 57 -21.71 5.37 5.70
C SER A 57 -21.23 4.63 6.96
N ASP A 58 -21.85 4.90 8.10
CA ASP A 58 -21.57 4.28 9.42
C ASP A 58 -21.98 2.79 9.49
N ARG A 59 -22.76 2.34 8.52
CA ARG A 59 -23.15 0.92 8.33
C ARG A 59 -22.02 0.05 7.80
N PHE A 60 -21.00 0.66 7.20
CA PHE A 60 -19.90 -0.06 6.59
C PHE A 60 -18.68 -0.14 7.50
N GLU A 61 -18.00 -1.29 7.48
CA GLU A 61 -16.69 -1.49 8.08
C GLU A 61 -15.59 -1.40 7.02
N GLY A 62 -14.53 -0.65 7.32
CA GLY A 62 -13.41 -0.40 6.41
C GLY A 62 -12.66 0.89 6.76
N PRO A 63 -11.69 1.32 5.93
CA PRO A 63 -11.26 0.68 4.69
C PRO A 63 -10.40 -0.57 4.93
N GLN A 64 -10.72 -1.67 4.25
CA GLN A 64 -9.86 -2.86 4.17
C GLN A 64 -9.06 -2.81 2.86
N ARG A 65 -7.73 -2.98 2.92
CA ARG A 65 -6.90 -3.07 1.71
C ARG A 65 -7.24 -4.34 0.93
N ILE A 66 -7.43 -4.19 -0.38
CA ILE A 66 -7.61 -5.32 -1.30
C ILE A 66 -6.69 -5.18 -2.51
N LYS A 67 -6.32 -6.33 -3.09
CA LYS A 67 -5.45 -6.42 -4.26
C LYS A 67 -6.26 -6.86 -5.49
N SER A 68 -6.10 -6.14 -6.58
CA SER A 68 -6.63 -6.46 -7.90
C SER A 68 -5.62 -7.30 -8.70
N PRO A 69 -6.07 -8.15 -9.64
CA PRO A 69 -5.19 -8.97 -10.50
C PRO A 69 -4.09 -8.19 -11.24
N HIS A 70 -4.29 -6.90 -11.51
CA HIS A 70 -3.33 -6.05 -12.22
C HIS A 70 -2.29 -5.37 -11.32
N ARG A 71 -2.06 -5.89 -10.11
CA ARG A 71 -1.19 -5.28 -9.09
C ARG A 71 -1.63 -3.86 -8.70
N THR A 72 -2.89 -3.55 -8.92
CA THR A 72 -3.55 -2.36 -8.38
C THR A 72 -4.07 -2.69 -7.00
N TYR A 73 -3.91 -1.76 -6.08
CA TYR A 73 -4.49 -1.86 -4.76
C TYR A 73 -5.82 -1.09 -4.73
N GLY A 74 -6.57 -1.28 -3.67
CA GLY A 74 -7.78 -0.53 -3.45
C GLY A 74 -8.29 -0.76 -2.04
N PHE A 75 -9.45 -0.19 -1.79
CA PHE A 75 -10.08 -0.21 -0.49
C PHE A 75 -11.50 -0.74 -0.61
N LEU A 76 -11.85 -1.60 0.32
CA LEU A 76 -13.14 -2.26 0.41
C LEU A 76 -13.82 -1.85 1.71
N TRP A 77 -15.09 -1.50 1.59
CA TRP A 77 -16.02 -1.30 2.68
C TRP A 77 -17.11 -2.36 2.60
N LYS A 78 -17.35 -3.05 3.72
CA LYS A 78 -18.37 -4.11 3.82
C LYS A 78 -19.50 -3.67 4.74
N ASP A 79 -20.75 -3.77 4.29
CA ASP A 79 -21.92 -3.52 5.12
C ASP A 79 -22.00 -4.62 6.20
N ARG A 80 -22.21 -4.22 7.46
CA ARG A 80 -22.35 -5.15 8.60
C ARG A 80 -23.56 -6.07 8.51
N SER A 81 -24.58 -5.69 7.75
CA SER A 81 -25.94 -6.23 7.83
C SER A 81 -26.38 -7.07 6.63
N ASN A 82 -25.98 -6.72 5.40
CA ASN A 82 -26.45 -7.41 4.18
C ASN A 82 -25.34 -7.92 3.25
N ALA A 83 -24.07 -7.83 3.66
CA ALA A 83 -22.91 -8.19 2.84
C ALA A 83 -22.71 -7.35 1.55
N ASP A 84 -23.37 -6.19 1.42
CA ASP A 84 -23.07 -5.22 0.36
C ASP A 84 -21.64 -4.72 0.50
N GLN A 85 -21.02 -4.47 -0.66
CA GLN A 85 -19.62 -4.09 -0.76
C GLN A 85 -19.49 -2.85 -1.63
N ILE A 86 -18.81 -1.84 -1.10
CA ILE A 86 -18.36 -0.69 -1.87
C ILE A 86 -16.85 -0.80 -2.03
N VAL A 87 -16.40 -0.87 -3.28
CA VAL A 87 -15.00 -1.01 -3.65
C VAL A 87 -14.54 0.24 -4.36
N THR A 88 -13.44 0.82 -3.89
CA THR A 88 -12.73 1.89 -4.59
C THR A 88 -11.36 1.36 -5.01
N MET A 89 -11.11 1.30 -6.31
CA MET A 89 -9.81 0.91 -6.86
C MET A 89 -8.95 2.15 -7.06
N THR A 90 -7.79 2.19 -6.41
CA THR A 90 -6.84 3.32 -6.52
C THR A 90 -5.44 2.79 -6.70
N ARG A 91 -4.73 3.23 -7.75
CA ARG A 91 -3.35 2.81 -7.97
C ARG A 91 -2.42 3.55 -7.01
N TYR A 92 -1.76 2.84 -6.10
CA TYR A 92 -0.71 3.37 -5.22
C TYR A 92 0.41 2.34 -5.01
N PHE A 93 1.53 2.79 -4.44
CA PHE A 93 2.65 1.94 -4.07
C PHE A 93 2.48 1.51 -2.60
N PRO A 94 2.33 0.21 -2.29
CA PRO A 94 2.00 -0.23 -0.94
C PRO A 94 3.21 -0.10 0.00
N SER A 95 2.98 0.36 1.24
CA SER A 95 4.05 0.56 2.23
C SER A 95 4.49 -0.74 2.94
N ASP A 96 3.65 -1.77 2.95
CA ASP A 96 3.93 -2.99 3.71
C ASP A 96 4.77 -4.00 2.93
N THR A 97 5.76 -4.57 3.60
CA THR A 97 6.60 -5.67 3.06
C THR A 97 5.78 -6.89 2.63
N GLU A 98 4.62 -7.13 3.25
CA GLU A 98 3.69 -8.19 2.85
C GLU A 98 3.15 -8.00 1.43
N ALA A 99 2.94 -6.75 0.98
CA ALA A 99 2.51 -6.45 -0.38
C ALA A 99 3.63 -6.68 -1.42
N TRP A 100 4.88 -6.70 -0.96
CA TRP A 100 6.09 -6.95 -1.75
C TRP A 100 6.48 -8.44 -1.74
N SER A 101 5.99 -9.19 -0.75
CA SER A 101 6.08 -10.64 -0.69
C SER A 101 4.87 -11.27 -1.41
N VAL A 102 5.07 -12.38 -2.11
CA VAL A 102 4.05 -12.97 -3.00
C VAL A 102 2.93 -13.72 -2.23
N GLY A 103 2.88 -13.65 -0.90
CA GLY A 103 2.04 -14.52 -0.08
C GLY A 103 1.04 -13.77 0.80
N HIS A 104 -0.24 -14.13 0.67
CA HIS A 104 -1.34 -13.87 1.63
C HIS A 104 -2.12 -12.54 1.55
N GLU A 105 -2.34 -11.95 0.38
CA GLU A 105 -3.39 -10.92 0.24
C GLU A 105 -4.64 -11.50 -0.44
N ALA A 106 -5.81 -11.24 0.17
CA ALA A 106 -7.11 -11.63 -0.38
C ALA A 106 -7.30 -10.99 -1.76
N VAL A 107 -7.23 -11.82 -2.81
CA VAL A 107 -7.49 -11.40 -4.19
C VAL A 107 -8.97 -11.08 -4.30
N PHE A 108 -9.31 -9.82 -4.56
CA PHE A 108 -10.68 -9.45 -4.87
C PHE A 108 -11.01 -10.01 -6.26
N GLN A 109 -11.93 -10.98 -6.32
CA GLN A 109 -12.53 -11.45 -7.56
C GLN A 109 -13.87 -10.73 -7.74
N PRO A 110 -14.00 -9.81 -8.70
CA PRO A 110 -15.31 -9.28 -9.06
C PRO A 110 -16.14 -10.42 -9.65
N TYR A 111 -17.30 -10.71 -9.04
CA TYR A 111 -18.34 -11.55 -9.64
C TYR A 111 -19.03 -10.81 -10.79
#